data_AF-A0A954P2V5-F1
#
_entry.id   AF-A0A954P2V5-F1
#
_cell.length_a   1.000
_cell.length_b   1.000
_cell.length_c   1.000
_cell.angle_alpha   90.00
_cell.angle_beta   90.00
_cell.angle_gamma   90.00
#
_symmetry.space_group_name_H-M   'P 1'
#
loop_
_entity.id
_entity.type
_entity.pdbx_description
1 polymer ?
#
loop_
_entity_poly.entity_id
_entity_poly.type
_entity_poly.pdbx_seq_one_letter_code
_entity_poly.pdbx_strand_id
1 'polypeptide(L)'
;MSYNFYAEKHDAQDLRILHKRLTECSLIEFFPVDISGGSLVLGISIPFKAMDDPQLENELKETMTWLVIEQGFLVVDLFTGKAIDPGDIPGLTQRLSIP
;
A
#
# COMPACT_ATOMS: atom_id res chain seq x y z
N MET A 1 9.38 12.71 -6.81
CA MET A 1 8.24 12.80 -5.89
C MET A 1 7.51 11.45 -5.92
N SER A 2 6.87 11.07 -4.83
CA SER A 2 6.06 9.84 -4.73
C SER A 2 4.83 10.14 -3.88
N TYR A 3 3.76 9.38 -4.11
CA TYR A 3 2.63 9.33 -3.19
C TYR A 3 2.83 8.14 -2.26
N ASN A 4 2.67 8.35 -0.96
CA ASN A 4 3.08 7.35 0.02
C ASN A 4 1.93 6.94 0.93
N PHE A 5 1.89 5.65 1.24
CA PHE A 5 1.05 5.07 2.27
C PHE A 5 1.94 4.37 3.30
N TYR A 6 1.36 4.20 4.47
CA TYR A 6 1.88 3.39 5.55
C TYR A 6 0.94 2.21 5.75
N ALA A 7 1.46 1.01 5.98
CA ALA A 7 0.65 -0.14 6.31
C ALA A 7 1.20 -0.84 7.55
N GLU A 8 0.33 -1.08 8.52
CA GLU A 8 0.68 -1.75 9.77
C GLU A 8 -0.22 -2.96 10.02
N LYS A 9 0.40 -4.04 10.51
CA LYS A 9 -0.31 -5.20 11.01
C LYS A 9 0.33 -5.70 12.30
N HIS A 10 -0.44 -5.66 13.38
CA HIS A 10 -0.06 -6.27 14.65
C HIS A 10 -0.11 -7.80 14.57
N ASP A 11 0.72 -8.45 15.39
CA ASP A 11 0.87 -9.91 15.51
C ASP A 11 1.27 -10.64 14.21
N ALA A 12 1.83 -9.93 13.24
CA ALA A 12 2.29 -10.50 11.98
C ALA A 12 3.77 -10.93 12.05
N GLN A 13 4.03 -12.24 11.89
CA GLN A 13 5.40 -12.79 11.93
C GLN A 13 5.96 -13.22 10.57
N ASP A 14 5.14 -13.38 9.53
CA ASP A 14 5.60 -13.98 8.27
C ASP A 14 5.79 -12.98 7.12
N LEU A 15 6.98 -12.38 7.12
CA LEU A 15 7.48 -11.51 6.05
C LEU A 15 7.67 -12.19 4.70
N ARG A 16 7.87 -13.52 4.67
CA ARG A 16 8.25 -14.21 3.42
C ARG A 16 7.09 -14.28 2.45
N ILE A 17 5.89 -14.52 2.98
CA ILE A 17 4.65 -14.55 2.21
C ILE A 17 4.39 -13.15 1.62
N LEU A 18 4.60 -12.11 2.42
CA LEU A 18 4.42 -10.73 1.98
C LEU A 18 5.44 -10.35 0.91
N HIS A 19 6.74 -10.63 1.14
CA HIS A 19 7.79 -10.30 0.19
C HIS A 19 7.53 -10.89 -1.20
N LYS A 20 7.14 -12.17 -1.29
CA LYS A 20 6.87 -12.81 -2.59
C LYS A 20 5.76 -12.08 -3.36
N ARG A 21 4.64 -11.78 -2.70
CA ARG A 21 3.51 -11.09 -3.34
C ARG A 21 3.85 -9.66 -3.72
N LEU A 22 4.51 -8.94 -2.82
CA LEU A 22 4.86 -7.53 -3.02
C LEU A 22 5.91 -7.33 -4.12
N THR A 23 6.78 -8.33 -4.38
CA THR A 23 7.73 -8.27 -5.51
C THR A 23 7.07 -8.43 -6.88
N GLU A 24 5.80 -8.83 -6.96
CA GLU A 24 5.06 -8.94 -8.22
C GLU A 24 4.50 -7.57 -8.67
N CYS A 25 4.48 -6.57 -7.79
CA CYS A 25 4.08 -5.21 -8.12
C CYS A 25 5.14 -4.52 -8.97
N SER A 26 4.71 -3.87 -10.05
CA SER A 26 5.59 -3.21 -11.03
C SER A 26 5.55 -1.69 -10.94
N LEU A 27 4.46 -1.15 -10.39
CA LEU A 27 4.16 0.28 -10.29
C LEU A 27 4.17 0.78 -8.85
N ILE A 28 4.10 -0.13 -7.87
CA ILE A 28 4.09 0.15 -6.44
C ILE A 28 5.36 -0.41 -5.80
N GLU A 29 6.09 0.44 -5.09
CA GLU A 29 7.31 0.09 -4.37
C GLU A 29 7.01 -0.14 -2.89
N PHE A 30 7.57 -1.21 -2.32
CA PHE A 30 7.40 -1.55 -0.90
C PHE A 30 8.74 -1.55 -0.19
N PHE A 31 8.76 -1.06 1.03
CA PHE A 31 9.94 -1.09 1.89
C PHE A 31 9.55 -1.44 3.32
N PRO A 32 10.25 -2.38 3.98
CA PRO A 32 10.04 -2.62 5.39
C PRO A 32 10.48 -1.39 6.19
N VAL A 33 9.63 -0.92 7.09
CA VAL A 33 9.94 0.21 7.99
C VAL A 33 10.34 -0.31 9.36
N ASP A 34 9.61 -1.28 9.89
CA ASP A 34 9.91 -1.94 11.15
C ASP A 34 9.33 -3.38 11.17
N ILE A 35 10.06 -4.27 11.84
CA ILE A 35 9.69 -5.69 12.06
C ILE A 35 9.86 -6.03 13.56
N SER A 36 10.11 -5.03 14.41
CA SER A 36 10.34 -5.22 15.83
C SER A 36 9.03 -5.11 16.64
N GLY A 37 9.00 -5.73 17.82
CA GLY A 37 7.89 -5.53 18.76
C GLY A 37 6.56 -6.18 18.40
N GLY A 38 6.54 -7.14 17.47
CA GLY A 38 5.31 -7.87 17.10
C GLY A 38 4.38 -7.11 16.15
N SER A 39 4.81 -5.96 15.64
CA SER A 39 4.13 -5.26 14.55
C SER A 39 4.96 -5.36 13.28
N LEU A 40 4.29 -5.57 12.15
CA LEU A 40 4.90 -5.45 10.85
C LEU A 40 4.47 -4.14 10.21
N VAL A 41 5.47 -3.33 9.87
CA VAL A 41 5.26 -2.01 9.28
C VAL A 41 5.90 -1.94 7.90
N LEU A 42 5.09 -1.55 6.91
CA LEU A 42 5.47 -1.39 5.52
C LEU A 42 5.25 0.06 5.09
N GLY A 43 6.21 0.60 4.36
CA GLY A 43 6.00 1.78 3.55
C GLY A 43 5.65 1.36 2.13
N ILE A 44 4.69 2.07 1.55
CA ILE A 44 4.18 1.85 0.20
C ILE A 44 4.36 3.15 -0.55
N SER A 45 5.07 3.12 -1.68
CA SER A 45 5.35 4.30 -2.49
C SER A 45 4.85 4.06 -3.92
N ILE A 46 4.12 5.03 -4.44
CA ILE A 46 3.79 5.12 -5.86
C ILE A 46 4.70 6.20 -6.45
N PRO A 47 5.76 5.83 -7.19
CA PRO A 47 6.65 6.80 -7.81
C PRO A 47 5.89 7.67 -8.81
N PHE A 48 6.26 8.94 -8.94
CA PHE A 48 5.61 9.86 -9.89
C PHE A 48 5.54 9.30 -11.33
N LYS A 49 6.61 8.60 -11.78
CA LYS A 49 6.66 7.94 -13.09
C LYS A 49 5.56 6.89 -13.32
N ALA A 50 5.00 6.32 -12.25
CA ALA A 50 3.97 5.29 -12.29
C ALA A 50 2.55 5.89 -12.21
N MET A 51 2.41 7.15 -11.79
CA MET A 51 1.10 7.81 -11.62
C MET A 51 0.32 7.96 -12.92
N ASP A 52 1.03 8.10 -14.04
CA ASP A 52 0.45 8.22 -15.38
C ASP A 52 0.26 6.85 -16.07
N ASP A 53 0.64 5.74 -15.42
CA ASP A 53 0.50 4.41 -16.02
C ASP A 53 -0.97 3.94 -15.97
N PRO A 54 -1.57 3.55 -17.11
CA PRO A 54 -2.97 3.12 -17.15
C PRO A 54 -3.25 1.84 -16.35
N GLN A 55 -2.22 1.06 -16.00
CA GLN A 55 -2.36 -0.13 -15.17
C GLN A 55 -2.36 0.18 -13.66
N LEU A 56 -1.95 1.39 -13.26
CA LEU A 56 -1.83 1.75 -11.85
C LEU A 56 -3.14 1.56 -11.09
N GLU A 57 -4.28 1.91 -11.70
CA GLU A 57 -5.58 1.76 -11.03
C GLU A 57 -5.86 0.31 -10.63
N ASN A 58 -5.57 -0.63 -11.54
CA ASN A 58 -5.78 -2.04 -11.26
C ASN A 58 -4.76 -2.56 -10.24
N GLU A 59 -3.47 -2.26 -10.40
CA GLU A 59 -2.43 -2.71 -9.46
C GLU A 59 -2.66 -2.15 -8.05
N LEU A 60 -3.04 -0.87 -7.94
CA LEU A 60 -3.36 -0.23 -6.67
C LEU A 60 -4.59 -0.85 -6.02
N LYS A 61 -5.66 -1.06 -6.80
CA LYS A 61 -6.87 -1.69 -6.31
C LYS A 61 -6.61 -3.10 -5.79
N GLU A 62 -5.89 -3.93 -6.55
CA GLU A 62 -5.55 -5.30 -6.15
C GLU A 62 -4.68 -5.31 -4.90
N THR A 63 -3.64 -4.47 -4.87
CA THR A 63 -2.72 -4.36 -3.74
C THR A 63 -3.44 -3.92 -2.47
N MET A 64 -4.25 -2.86 -2.54
CA MET A 64 -4.95 -2.32 -1.38
C MET A 64 -6.05 -3.26 -0.90
N THR A 65 -6.75 -3.95 -1.81
CA THR A 65 -7.71 -5.02 -1.46
C THR A 65 -7.00 -6.13 -0.67
N TRP A 66 -5.87 -6.61 -1.20
CA TRP A 66 -5.12 -7.67 -0.54
C TRP A 66 -4.59 -7.22 0.84
N LEU A 67 -4.00 -6.03 0.94
CA LEU A 67 -3.49 -5.52 2.22
C LEU A 67 -4.60 -5.29 3.25
N VAL A 68 -5.63 -4.50 2.91
CA VAL A 68 -6.65 -4.05 3.86
C VAL A 68 -7.66 -5.16 4.17
N ILE A 69 -8.17 -5.85 3.15
CA ILE A 69 -9.29 -6.79 3.32
C ILE A 69 -8.78 -8.21 3.62
N GLU A 70 -7.85 -8.72 2.81
CA GLU A 70 -7.43 -10.12 2.93
C GLU A 70 -6.39 -10.32 4.03
N GLN A 71 -5.45 -9.38 4.15
CA GLN A 71 -4.38 -9.45 5.13
C GLN A 71 -4.69 -8.67 6.41
N GLY A 72 -5.69 -7.79 6.42
CA GLY A 72 -6.09 -7.03 7.61
C GLY A 72 -5.06 -6.00 8.07
N PHE A 73 -4.29 -5.42 7.15
CA PHE A 73 -3.44 -4.26 7.45
C PHE A 73 -4.30 -3.02 7.68
N LEU A 74 -3.91 -2.22 8.67
CA LEU A 74 -4.30 -0.82 8.73
C LEU A 74 -3.42 -0.03 7.76
N VAL A 75 -3.99 0.37 6.62
CA VAL A 75 -3.30 1.21 5.65
C VAL A 75 -3.71 2.66 5.88
N VAL A 76 -2.74 3.56 5.98
CA VAL A 76 -2.91 5.01 6.18
C VAL A 76 -2.32 5.74 4.99
N ASP A 77 -3.10 6.63 4.40
CA ASP A 77 -2.63 7.58 3.40
C ASP A 77 -1.85 8.70 4.11
N LEU A 78 -0.56 8.83 3.77
CA LEU A 78 0.32 9.80 4.42
C LEU A 78 0.07 11.24 3.97
N PHE A 79 -0.63 11.45 2.85
CA PHE A 79 -1.03 12.79 2.43
C PHE A 79 -2.22 13.30 3.25
N THR A 80 -3.24 12.45 3.44
CA THR A 80 -4.46 12.84 4.19
C THR A 80 -4.39 12.56 5.69
N GLY A 81 -3.46 11.70 6.12
CA GLY A 81 -3.36 11.19 7.50
C GLY A 81 -4.50 10.26 7.89
N LYS A 82 -5.29 9.78 6.92
CA LYS A 82 -6.48 8.96 7.17
C LYS A 82 -6.24 7.50 6.81
N ALA A 83 -6.86 6.61 7.58
CA ALA A 83 -6.94 5.21 7.23
C ALA A 83 -7.73 5.03 5.92
N ILE A 84 -7.32 4.05 5.11
CA ILE A 84 -8.02 3.64 3.90
C ILE A 84 -9.16 2.71 4.29
N ASP A 85 -10.39 3.17 4.10
CA ASP A 85 -11.57 2.32 4.24
C ASP A 85 -11.69 1.38 3.03
N PRO A 86 -12.15 0.13 3.20
CA PRO A 86 -12.36 -0.79 2.08
C PRO A 86 -13.25 -0.24 0.96
N GLY A 87 -14.22 0.62 1.30
CA GLY A 87 -15.11 1.27 0.34
C GLY A 87 -14.44 2.34 -0.51
N ASP A 88 -13.29 2.86 -0.09
CA ASP A 88 -12.51 3.88 -0.81
C ASP A 88 -11.55 3.27 -1.85
N ILE A 89 -11.31 1.95 -1.78
CA ILE A 89 -10.34 1.28 -2.66
C ILE A 89 -10.69 1.47 -4.14
N PRO A 90 -11.96 1.30 -4.58
CA PRO A 90 -12.37 1.70 -5.91
C PRO A 90 -12.31 3.23 -6.05
N GLY A 91 -11.34 3.75 -6.80
CA GLY A 91 -11.16 5.19 -7.01
C GLY A 91 -10.03 5.84 -6.21
N LEU A 92 -9.22 5.06 -5.50
CA LEU A 92 -8.03 5.55 -4.78
C LEU A 92 -7.08 6.36 -5.66
N THR A 93 -6.94 6.01 -6.94
CA THR A 93 -6.10 6.73 -7.91
C THR A 93 -6.51 8.19 -8.10
N GLN A 94 -7.79 8.53 -7.93
CA GLN A 94 -8.27 9.92 -8.04
C GLN A 94 -7.69 10.82 -6.94
N ARG A 95 -7.28 10.24 -5.80
CA ARG A 95 -6.62 10.97 -4.71
C ARG A 95 -5.16 11.27 -5.01
N LEU A 96 -4.55 10.50 -5.91
CA LEU A 96 -3.15 10.67 -6.32
C LEU A 96 -2.95 11.86 -7.26
N SER A 97 -4.01 12.31 -7.94
CA SER A 97 -3.97 13.37 -8.96
C SER A 97 -4.11 14.79 -8.39
N ILE A 98 -4.06 14.97 -7.07
CA ILE A 98 -4.17 16.29 -6.45
C ILE A 98 -2.81 17.01 -6.57
N PRO A 99 -2.75 18.20 -7.20
CA PRO A 99 -1.52 18.96 -7.44
C PRO A 99 -0.89 19.54 -6.17
#